data_AF-A0A1I1LA44-F1
#
_entry.id   AF-A0A1I1LA44-F1
#
_cell.length_a   1.000
_cell.length_b   1.000
_cell.length_c   1.000
_cell.angle_alpha   90.00
_cell.angle_beta   90.00
_cell.angle_gamma   90.00
#
_symmetry.space_group_name_H-M   'P 1'
#
loop_
_entity.id
_entity.type
_entity.pdbx_description
1 polymer ?
#
loop_
_entity_poly.entity_id
_entity_poly.type
_entity_poly.pdbx_seq_one_letter_code
_entity_poly.pdbx_strand_id
1 'polypeptide(L)' 'MLSNIGLPGIILITVLALIVFGPNKLPEMGRAVGASLREFKKATSNLADDIKEDIKIDIEHAKKDAEK' A
#
# COMPACT_ATOMS: atom_id res chain seq x y z
N MET A 1 -20.65 -16.72 16.62
CA MET A 1 -21.89 -16.38 15.91
C MET A 1 -21.61 -15.72 14.56
N LEU A 2 -20.70 -14.76 14.45
CA LEU A 2 -20.33 -14.13 13.16
C LEU A 2 -19.59 -15.07 12.18
N SER A 3 -18.75 -16.00 12.66
CA SER A 3 -18.04 -16.95 11.78
C SER A 3 -18.95 -17.96 11.07
N ASN A 4 -20.17 -18.17 11.56
CA ASN A 4 -21.17 -19.06 10.92
C ASN A 4 -21.92 -18.38 9.77
N ILE A 5 -21.76 -17.06 9.62
CA ILE A 5 -22.43 -16.28 8.59
C ILE A 5 -21.74 -16.42 7.24
N GLY A 6 -20.44 -16.75 7.25
CA GLY A 6 -19.66 -17.08 6.07
C GLY A 6 -19.69 -16.01 4.97
N LEU A 7 -19.32 -16.43 3.75
CA LEU A 7 -19.45 -15.61 2.54
C LEU A 7 -20.89 -15.05 2.33
N PRO A 8 -21.97 -15.82 2.60
CA PRO A 8 -23.34 -15.35 2.37
C PRO A 8 -23.72 -14.07 3.12
N GLY A 9 -23.36 -13.91 4.39
CA GLY A 9 -23.73 -12.67 5.07
C GLY A 9 -22.80 -11.49 4.80
N ILE A 10 -21.56 -11.71 4.36
CA ILE A 10 -20.77 -10.62 3.78
C ILE A 10 -21.47 -10.06 2.54
N ILE A 11 -22.02 -10.93 1.68
CA ILE A 11 -22.80 -10.50 0.51
C ILE A 11 -24.05 -9.72 0.96
N LEU A 12 -24.78 -10.18 1.97
CA LEU A 12 -25.97 -9.47 2.48
C LEU A 12 -25.63 -8.06 2.98
N ILE A 13 -24.57 -7.92 3.78
CA ILE A 13 -24.11 -6.61 4.27
C ILE A 13 -23.67 -5.73 3.10
N THR A 14 -22.98 -6.30 2.12
CA THR A 14 -22.55 -5.59 0.92
C THR A 14 -23.77 -5.06 0.16
N VAL A 15 -24.80 -5.87 -0.07
CA VAL A 15 -26.03 -5.43 -0.74
C VAL A 15 -26.70 -4.26 -0.01
N LEU A 16 -26.82 -4.34 1.32
CA LEU A 16 -27.35 -3.23 2.12
C LEU A 16 -26.51 -1.96 1.98
N ALA A 17 -25.18 -2.10 2.02
CA ALA A 17 -24.26 -0.99 1.79
C ALA A 17 -24.38 -0.41 0.37
N LEU A 18 -24.54 -1.25 -0.66
CA LEU A 18 -24.74 -0.82 -2.05
C LEU A 18 -26.08 -0.10 -2.23
N ILE A 19 -27.12 -0.43 -1.46
CA ILE A 19 -28.40 0.29 -1.49
C ILE A 19 -28.22 1.70 -0.92
N VAL A 20 -27.48 1.83 0.19
CA VAL A 20 -27.25 3.14 0.85
C VAL A 20 -26.27 4.01 0.07
N PHE A 21 -25.14 3.45 -0.35
CA PHE A 21 -24.04 4.19 -0.97
C PHE A 21 -24.06 4.16 -2.50
N GLY A 22 -24.74 3.18 -3.11
CA GLY A 22 -24.75 2.95 -4.55
C GLY A 22 -23.64 2.00 -5.02
N PRO A 23 -23.88 1.17 -6.05
CA PRO A 23 -22.91 0.17 -6.50
C PRO A 23 -21.66 0.74 -7.18
N ASN A 24 -21.76 1.96 -7.71
CA ASN A 24 -20.63 2.63 -8.35
C ASN A 24 -19.70 3.31 -7.34
N LYS A 25 -20.17 3.60 -6.12
CA LYS A 25 -19.43 4.42 -5.15
C LYS A 25 -18.28 3.67 -4.50
N LEU A 26 -18.50 2.41 -4.10
CA LEU A 26 -17.44 1.59 -3.49
C LEU A 26 -16.27 1.33 -4.46
N PRO A 27 -16.48 0.96 -5.74
CA PRO A 27 -15.39 0.84 -6.71
C PRO A 27 -14.68 2.17 -7.01
N GLU A 28 -15.42 3.28 -7.10
CA GLU A 28 -14.86 4.61 -7.33
C GLU A 28 -13.92 5.03 -6.18
N MET A 29 -14.37 4.87 -4.93
CA MET A 29 -13.55 5.12 -3.74
C MET A 29 -12.34 4.17 -3.68
N GLY A 30 -12.52 2.89 -4.00
CA GLY A 30 -11.43 1.92 -4.07
C GLY A 30 -10.37 2.29 -5.12
N ARG A 31 -10.78 2.83 -6.27
CA ARG A 31 -9.85 3.33 -7.31
C ARG A 31 -9.07 4.55 -6.81
N ALA A 32 -9.72 5.50 -6.15
CA ALA A 32 -9.06 6.70 -5.61
C ALA A 32 -8.05 6.35 -4.49
N VAL A 33 -8.46 5.52 -3.54
CA VAL A 33 -7.59 5.02 -2.47
C VAL A 33 -6.45 4.17 -3.05
N GLY A 34 -6.75 3.31 -4.03
CA GLY A 34 -5.75 2.48 -4.70
C GLY A 34 -4.72 3.28 -5.48
N ALA A 35 -5.12 4.34 -6.17
CA ALA A 35 -4.20 5.26 -6.84
C ALA A 35 -3.28 5.95 -5.82
N SER A 36 -3.85 6.44 -4.72
CA SER A 36 -3.09 7.08 -3.63
C SER A 36 -2.08 6.11 -2.99
N LEU A 37 -2.49 4.87 -2.70
CA LEU A 37 -1.60 3.83 -2.16
C LEU A 37 -0.50 3.44 -3.15
N ARG A 38 -0.79 3.43 -4.45
CA ARG A 38 0.19 3.13 -5.50
C ARG A 38 1.26 4.23 -5.58
N GLU A 39 0.85 5.48 -5.54
CA GLU A 39 1.77 6.62 -5.53
C GLU A 39 2.61 6.65 -4.25
N PHE A 40 1.98 6.44 -3.09
CA PHE A 40 2.66 6.33 -1.82
C PHE A 40 3.71 5.20 -1.83
N LYS A 41 3.36 4.01 -2.33
CA LYS A 41 4.30 2.89 -2.46
C LYS A 41 5.49 3.26 -3.35
N LYS A 42 5.24 3.96 -4.47
CA LYS A 42 6.30 4.36 -5.40
C LYS A 42 7.25 5.38 -4.75
N ALA A 43 6.71 6.38 -4.07
CA ALA A 43 7.50 7.37 -3.35
C ALA A 43 8.37 6.73 -2.27
N THR A 44 7.79 5.83 -1.46
CA THR A 44 8.52 5.11 -0.41
C THR A 44 9.58 4.17 -0.99
N SER A 45 9.32 3.50 -2.12
CA SER A 45 10.31 2.63 -2.77
C SER A 45 11.50 3.43 -3.26
N ASN A 46 11.25 4.54 -3.98
CA ASN A 46 12.33 5.40 -4.47
C ASN A 46 13.19 5.92 -3.31
N LEU A 47 12.57 6.42 -2.24
CA LEU A 47 13.29 6.90 -1.06
C LEU A 47 14.13 5.79 -0.40
N ALA A 48 13.61 4.56 -0.35
CA ALA A 48 14.34 3.43 0.20
C ALA A 48 15.54 3.03 -0.68
N ASP A 49 15.43 3.18 -1.99
CA ASP A 49 16.51 2.91 -2.93
C ASP A 49 17.59 4.00 -2.85
N ASP A 50 17.20 5.28 -2.79
CA ASP A 50 18.11 6.43 -2.63
C ASP A 50 18.94 6.30 -1.33
N ILE A 51 18.28 5.99 -0.20
CA ILE A 51 18.96 5.79 1.09
C ILE A 51 19.94 4.61 1.03
N LYS A 52 19.60 3.53 0.32
CA LYS A 52 20.50 2.38 0.17
C LYS A 52 21.72 2.73 -0.67
N GLU A 53 21.56 3.55 -1.69
CA GLU A 53 22.66 4.01 -2.54
C GLU A 53 23.61 4.92 -1.75
N ASP A 54 23.08 5.89 -1.02
CA ASP A 54 23.86 6.79 -0.14
C ASP A 54 24.65 6.01 0.91
N ILE A 55 24.01 5.07 1.63
CA ILE A 55 24.69 4.22 2.62
C ILE A 55 25.80 3.38 1.98
N LYS A 56 25.60 2.89 0.75
CA LYS A 56 26.58 2.07 0.05
C LYS A 56 27.80 2.90 -0.37
N ILE A 57 27.60 4.15 -0.79
CA ILE A 57 28.67 5.10 -1.09
C ILE A 57 29.48 5.40 0.17
N ASP A 58 28.81 5.72 1.28
CA ASP A 58 29.47 6.02 2.56
C ASP A 58 30.33 4.84 3.06
N ILE A 59 29.83 3.60 2.93
CA ILE A 59 30.58 2.39 3.30
C ILE A 59 31.79 2.18 2.39
N GLU A 60 31.68 2.41 1.07
CA GLU A 60 32.83 2.29 0.16
C GLU A 60 33.91 3.34 0.47
N HIS A 61 33.52 4.58 0.75
CA HIS A 61 34.44 5.64 1.11
C HIS A 61 35.17 5.33 2.43
N ALA A 62 34.43 4.87 3.46
CA ALA A 62 35.02 4.48 4.74
C ALA A 62 36.00 3.29 4.62
N LYS A 63 35.74 2.33 3.71
CA LYS A 63 36.67 1.22 3.45
C LYS A 63 37.94 1.68 2.76
N LYS A 64 37.84 2.64 1.83
CA LYS A 64 38.97 3.17 1.07
C LYS A 64 39.94 3.99 1.94
N ASP A 65 39.41 4.64 2.97
CA ASP A 65 40.21 5.39 3.95
C ASP A 65 40.92 4.48 4.97
N ALA A 66 40.39 3.28 5.22
CA ALA A 66 41.00 2.29 6.12
C ALA A 66 42.12 1.47 5.46
N GLU A 67 42.17 1.42 4.13
CA GLU A 67 43.15 0.66 3.34
C GLU A 67 44.39 1.51 2.95
N LYS A 68 44.40 2.80 3.28
CA LYS A 68 45.44 3.77 2.94
C LYS A 68 46.29 4.16 4.16
#